data_AF-A0A4U6QGE1-F1
#
_entry.id   AF-A0A4U6QGE1-F1
#
_cell.length_a   1.000
_cell.length_b   1.000
_cell.length_c   1.000
_cell.angle_alpha   90.00
_cell.angle_beta   90.00
_cell.angle_gamma   90.00
#
_symmetry.space_group_name_H-M   'P 1'
#
loop_
_entity.id
_entity.type
_entity.pdbx_description
1 polymer ?
#
loop_
_entity_poly.entity_id
_entity_poly.type
_entity_poly.pdbx_seq_one_letter_code
_entity_poly.pdbx_strand_id
1 'polypeptide(L)'
;MSQFLIREAAELLGVSDDTVRRWVDSGALPAARNDGGRKVIDGAELAAFSREHAARAARDPSGVGRSARNRFVGLVTRVIADGVMAQVEMQCGPHTVVSLMSSEAVRDLELEPGRLAVAVIKATTVIVETPGGLPS
;
A
#
# COMPACT_ATOMS: atom_id res chain seq x y z
N MET A 1 -8.80 -23.84 -2.16
CA MET A 1 -8.33 -22.48 -2.53
C MET A 1 -9.18 -21.49 -1.77
N SER A 2 -8.59 -20.41 -1.24
CA SER A 2 -9.34 -19.37 -0.53
C SER A 2 -10.22 -18.62 -1.54
N GLN A 3 -11.49 -18.41 -1.17
CA GLN A 3 -12.44 -17.62 -1.95
C GLN A 3 -12.77 -16.36 -1.18
N PHE A 4 -12.80 -15.23 -1.87
CA PHE A 4 -13.08 -13.93 -1.28
C PHE A 4 -14.38 -13.37 -1.85
N LEU A 5 -15.25 -12.86 -0.99
CA LEU A 5 -16.36 -12.02 -1.40
C LEU A 5 -15.84 -10.72 -1.99
N ILE A 6 -16.68 -10.05 -2.77
CA ILE A 6 -16.35 -8.75 -3.40
C ILE A 6 -15.84 -7.73 -2.38
N ARG A 7 -16.47 -7.66 -1.20
CA ARG A 7 -16.05 -6.76 -0.12
C ARG A 7 -14.65 -7.08 0.39
N GLU A 8 -14.37 -8.36 0.65
CA GLU A 8 -13.06 -8.81 1.14
C GLU A 8 -11.98 -8.55 0.09
N ALA A 9 -12.29 -8.77 -1.20
CA ALA A 9 -11.41 -8.42 -2.30
C ALA A 9 -11.18 -6.91 -2.42
N ALA A 10 -12.20 -6.08 -2.19
CA ALA A 10 -12.07 -4.62 -2.21
C ALA A 10 -11.17 -4.11 -1.08
N GLU A 11 -11.34 -4.66 0.13
CA GLU A 11 -10.48 -4.41 1.29
C GLU A 11 -9.02 -4.82 1.00
N LEU A 12 -8.80 -6.02 0.43
CA LEU A 12 -7.46 -6.50 0.05
C LEU A 12 -6.79 -5.70 -1.07
N LEU A 13 -7.58 -5.15 -2.00
CA LEU A 13 -7.10 -4.35 -3.13
C LEU A 13 -7.02 -2.85 -2.80
N GLY A 14 -7.50 -2.41 -1.65
CA GLY A 14 -7.52 -1.01 -1.23
C GLY A 14 -8.43 -0.12 -2.10
N VAL A 15 -9.53 -0.66 -2.63
CA VAL A 15 -10.50 0.05 -3.47
C VAL A 15 -11.93 -0.10 -2.94
N SER A 16 -12.90 0.58 -3.55
CA SER A 16 -14.31 0.39 -3.19
C SER A 16 -14.92 -0.89 -3.78
N ASP A 17 -15.91 -1.47 -3.11
CA ASP A 17 -16.72 -2.60 -3.60
C ASP A 17 -17.24 -2.38 -5.02
N ASP A 18 -17.69 -1.15 -5.33
CA ASP A 18 -18.20 -0.78 -6.66
C ASP A 18 -17.11 -0.85 -7.73
N THR A 19 -15.86 -0.53 -7.38
CA THR A 19 -14.73 -0.66 -8.30
C THR A 19 -14.47 -2.13 -8.63
N VAL A 20 -14.50 -3.01 -7.63
CA VAL A 20 -14.35 -4.46 -7.83
C VAL A 20 -15.52 -5.04 -8.63
N ARG A 21 -16.76 -4.61 -8.35
CA ARG A 21 -17.94 -5.01 -9.15
C ARG A 21 -17.78 -4.65 -10.61
N ARG A 22 -17.33 -3.42 -10.90
CA ARG A 22 -17.08 -2.99 -12.29
C ARG A 22 -16.04 -3.84 -12.99
N TRP A 23 -14.96 -4.25 -12.31
CA TRP A 23 -13.96 -5.14 -12.89
C TRP A 23 -14.50 -6.54 -13.16
N VAL A 24 -15.27 -7.10 -12.23
CA VAL A 24 -15.95 -8.39 -12.42
C VAL A 24 -16.95 -8.31 -13.59
N ASP A 25 -17.76 -7.27 -13.64
CA ASP A 25 -18.78 -7.10 -14.68
C ASP A 25 -18.16 -6.83 -16.06
N SER A 26 -16.98 -6.20 -16.10
CA SER A 26 -16.19 -6.02 -17.33
C SER A 26 -15.40 -7.27 -17.76
N GLY A 27 -15.39 -8.33 -16.95
CA GLY A 27 -14.59 -9.54 -17.17
C GLY A 27 -13.10 -9.39 -16.88
N ALA A 28 -12.66 -8.24 -16.35
CA ALA A 28 -11.27 -7.99 -16.00
C ALA A 28 -10.81 -8.82 -14.78
N LEU A 29 -11.73 -9.09 -13.84
CA LEU A 29 -11.48 -9.93 -12.67
C LEU A 29 -12.43 -11.13 -12.68
N PRO A 30 -11.94 -12.36 -12.89
CA PRO A 30 -12.78 -13.56 -12.87
C PRO A 30 -13.45 -13.74 -11.51
N ALA A 31 -14.78 -13.96 -11.53
CA ALA A 31 -15.55 -14.29 -10.35
C ALA A 31 -16.49 -15.46 -10.64
N ALA A 32 -16.64 -16.35 -9.67
CA ALA A 32 -17.60 -17.44 -9.67
C ALA A 32 -18.77 -17.12 -8.72
N ARG A 33 -19.80 -17.96 -8.74
CA ARG A 33 -20.79 -18.01 -7.65
C ARG A 33 -20.44 -19.17 -6.73
N ASN A 34 -20.47 -18.94 -5.43
CA ASN A 34 -20.40 -20.04 -4.46
C ASN A 34 -21.75 -20.76 -4.35
N ASP A 35 -21.79 -21.84 -3.59
CA ASP A 35 -22.99 -22.65 -3.35
C ASP A 35 -24.16 -21.85 -2.75
N GLY A 36 -23.87 -20.72 -2.10
CA GLY A 36 -24.85 -19.76 -1.58
C GLY A 36 -25.25 -18.65 -2.56
N GLY A 37 -24.88 -18.75 -3.83
CA GLY A 37 -25.24 -17.79 -4.89
C GLY A 37 -24.49 -16.46 -4.85
N ARG A 38 -23.56 -16.25 -3.93
CA ARG A 38 -22.78 -15.00 -3.79
C ARG A 38 -21.61 -15.00 -4.78
N LYS A 39 -21.31 -13.84 -5.36
CA LYS A 39 -20.12 -13.65 -6.20
C LYS A 39 -18.87 -13.76 -5.32
N VAL A 40 -17.98 -14.68 -5.69
CA VAL A 40 -16.69 -14.94 -5.03
C VAL A 40 -15.57 -14.92 -6.06
N ILE A 41 -14.41 -14.45 -5.63
CA ILE A 41 -13.20 -14.38 -6.44
C ILE A 41 -12.21 -15.38 -5.86
N ASP A 42 -11.60 -16.21 -6.72
CA ASP A 42 -10.55 -17.13 -6.31
C ASP A 42 -9.31 -16.34 -5.87
N GLY A 43 -8.70 -16.74 -4.75
CA GLY A 43 -7.53 -16.04 -4.20
C GLY A 43 -6.33 -16.00 -5.14
N ALA A 44 -6.13 -17.02 -5.99
CA ALA A 44 -5.05 -17.02 -6.97
C ALA A 44 -5.32 -16.02 -8.10
N GLU A 45 -6.56 -15.95 -8.58
CA GLU A 45 -7.02 -14.98 -9.57
C GLU A 45 -6.95 -13.54 -9.03
N LEU A 46 -7.39 -13.33 -7.79
CA LEU A 46 -7.30 -12.03 -7.11
C LEU A 46 -5.85 -11.56 -6.97
N ALA A 47 -4.94 -12.48 -6.59
CA ALA A 47 -3.52 -12.19 -6.46
C ALA A 47 -2.85 -11.91 -7.83
N ALA A 48 -3.24 -12.64 -8.88
CA ALA A 48 -2.77 -12.39 -10.24
C ALA A 48 -3.23 -11.02 -10.75
N PHE A 49 -4.51 -10.72 -10.57
CA PHE A 49 -5.12 -9.45 -10.94
C PHE A 49 -4.47 -8.26 -10.21
N SER A 50 -4.23 -8.39 -8.90
CA SER A 50 -3.54 -7.37 -8.10
C SER A 50 -2.16 -7.01 -8.69
N ARG A 51 -1.37 -8.02 -9.09
CA ARG A 51 -0.05 -7.79 -9.71
C ARG A 51 -0.14 -7.05 -11.04
N GLU A 52 -1.11 -7.40 -11.89
CA GLU A 52 -1.29 -6.76 -13.20
C GLU A 52 -1.82 -5.33 -13.08
N HIS A 53 -2.75 -5.08 -12.15
CA HIS A 53 -3.33 -3.75 -11.95
C HIS A 53 -2.41 -2.78 -11.20
N ALA A 54 -1.57 -3.27 -10.28
CA ALA A 54 -0.50 -2.47 -9.67
C ALA A 54 0.50 -1.95 -10.73
N ALA A 55 0.75 -2.71 -11.79
CA ALA A 55 1.62 -2.30 -12.90
C ALA A 55 0.98 -1.24 -13.81
N ARG A 56 -0.36 -1.16 -13.89
CA ARG A 56 -1.08 -0.16 -14.69
C ARG A 56 -1.30 1.17 -13.97
N ALA A 57 -1.50 1.15 -12.65
CA ALA A 57 -1.60 2.36 -11.83
C ALA A 57 -0.27 3.16 -11.76
N ALA A 58 0.85 2.53 -12.14
CA ALA A 58 2.19 3.11 -12.10
C ALA A 58 2.54 4.04 -13.30
N ARG A 59 1.59 4.42 -14.16
CA ARG A 59 1.85 5.41 -15.22
C ARG A 59 1.66 6.83 -14.70
N ASP A 60 2.70 7.37 -14.07
CA ASP A 60 2.86 8.79 -13.68
C ASP A 60 3.95 9.46 -14.55
N PRO A 61 3.81 10.74 -14.99
CA PRO A 61 4.57 11.37 -16.09
C PRO A 61 6.04 11.70 -15.78
N SER A 62 6.60 11.28 -14.65
CA SER A 62 7.83 11.86 -14.09
C SER A 62 9.15 11.21 -14.54
N GLY A 63 9.14 10.13 -15.33
CA GLY A 63 10.30 9.71 -16.14
C GLY A 63 11.56 9.24 -15.40
N VAL A 64 11.51 8.90 -14.10
CA VAL A 64 12.69 8.41 -13.37
C VAL A 64 12.52 6.97 -12.89
N GLY A 65 13.23 6.03 -13.53
CA GLY A 65 13.25 4.62 -13.14
C GLY A 65 13.91 4.43 -11.77
N ARG A 66 13.17 3.93 -10.75
CA ARG A 66 13.72 3.74 -9.39
C ARG A 66 13.14 2.50 -8.70
N SER A 67 14.03 1.67 -8.16
CA SER A 67 13.78 0.32 -7.62
C SER A 67 13.17 0.27 -6.21
N ALA A 68 12.75 1.40 -5.61
CA ALA A 68 12.12 1.41 -4.29
C ALA A 68 10.60 1.34 -4.42
N ARG A 69 10.03 0.15 -4.17
CA ARG A 69 8.60 -0.14 -4.38
C ARG A 69 7.67 0.39 -3.28
N ASN A 70 8.20 0.72 -2.10
CA ASN A 70 7.42 1.21 -0.96
C ASN A 70 7.73 2.70 -0.71
N ARG A 71 6.95 3.58 -1.34
CA ARG A 71 7.02 5.03 -1.18
C ARG A 71 5.76 5.52 -0.50
N PHE A 72 5.92 6.24 0.61
CA PHE A 72 4.81 6.81 1.36
C PHE A 72 4.91 8.32 1.29
N VAL A 73 3.98 8.94 0.57
CA VAL A 73 3.86 10.40 0.49
C VAL A 73 3.09 10.88 1.73
N GLY A 74 3.61 11.89 2.41
CA GLY A 74 3.00 12.38 3.64
C GLY A 74 3.55 13.72 4.10
N LEU A 75 2.94 14.24 5.15
CA LEU A 75 3.40 15.46 5.82
C LEU A 75 4.27 15.07 7.00
N VAL A 76 5.40 15.75 7.16
CA VAL A 76 6.20 15.69 8.38
C VAL A 76 5.34 16.23 9.53
N THR A 77 5.21 15.47 10.61
CA THR A 77 4.43 15.84 11.79
C THR A 77 5.33 16.18 12.98
N ARG A 78 6.53 15.60 13.04
CA ARG A 78 7.50 15.85 14.11
C ARG A 78 8.93 15.62 13.65
N VAL A 79 9.84 16.45 14.14
CA VAL A 79 11.29 16.30 13.97
C VAL A 79 11.95 16.49 15.32
N ILE A 80 12.76 15.51 15.73
CA ILE A 80 13.60 15.57 16.93
C ILE A 80 15.03 15.34 16.47
N ALA A 81 15.90 16.34 16.58
CA ALA A 81 17.31 16.23 16.24
C ALA A 81 18.15 16.33 17.52
N ASP A 82 19.01 15.35 17.76
CA ASP A 82 19.94 15.33 18.89
C ASP A 82 21.33 14.86 18.44
N GLY A 83 22.32 15.75 18.57
CA GLY A 83 23.66 15.53 18.05
C GLY A 83 23.66 15.18 16.56
N VAL A 84 24.20 14.01 16.23
CA VAL A 84 24.39 13.52 14.84
C VAL A 84 23.14 12.86 14.28
N MET A 85 22.19 12.44 15.12
CA MET A 85 21.01 11.67 14.72
C MET A 85 19.71 12.46 14.90
N ALA A 86 18.75 12.15 14.06
CA ALA A 86 17.42 12.73 14.13
C ALA A 86 16.34 11.66 13.89
N GLN A 87 15.21 11.86 14.55
CA GLN A 87 13.97 11.16 14.33
C GLN A 87 13.00 12.08 13.59
N VAL A 88 12.44 11.58 12.49
CA VAL A 88 11.41 12.26 11.70
C VAL A 88 10.17 11.39 11.68
N GLU A 89 9.03 12.00 11.97
CA GLU A 89 7.72 11.37 11.90
C GLU A 89 6.90 12.00 10.79
N MET A 90 6.21 11.16 10.04
CA MET A 90 5.37 11.57 8.91
C MET A 90 4.00 10.91 8.99
N GLN A 91 2.95 11.67 8.69
CA GLN A 91 1.62 11.13 8.44
C GLN A 91 1.45 10.89 6.94
N CYS A 92 1.32 9.62 6.56
CA CYS A 92 1.22 9.16 5.19
C CYS A 92 -0.12 8.43 4.98
N GLY A 93 -1.17 9.18 4.62
CA GLY A 93 -2.53 8.62 4.55
C GLY A 93 -2.99 8.13 5.94
N PRO A 94 -3.46 6.87 6.09
CA PRO A 94 -3.84 6.31 7.38
C PRO A 94 -2.66 5.82 8.23
N HIS A 95 -1.43 5.88 7.71
CA HIS A 95 -0.25 5.32 8.35
C HIS A 95 0.68 6.40 8.90
N THR A 96 1.28 6.14 10.06
CA THR A 96 2.39 6.94 10.58
C THR A 96 3.70 6.25 10.24
N VAL A 97 4.63 6.97 9.62
CA VAL A 97 5.97 6.49 9.27
C VAL A 97 6.99 7.21 10.14
N VAL A 98 7.87 6.45 10.77
CA VAL A 98 8.98 6.97 11.58
C VAL A 98 10.30 6.60 10.92
N SER A 99 11.18 7.58 10.75
CA SER A 99 12.52 7.39 10.18
C SER A 99 13.57 7.91 11.14
N LEU A 100 14.65 7.15 11.31
CA LEU A 100 15.88 7.61 11.92
C LEU A 100 16.88 7.92 10.81
N MET A 101 17.42 9.13 10.82
CA MET A 101 18.39 9.63 9.85
C MET A 101 19.39 10.57 10.51
N SER A 102 20.40 11.04 9.79
CA SER A 102 21.32 12.03 10.36
C SER A 102 20.64 13.38 10.52
N SER A 103 21.03 14.13 11.55
CA SER A 103 20.60 15.51 11.75
C SER A 103 21.00 16.41 10.58
N GLU A 104 22.09 16.09 9.88
CA GLU A 104 22.50 16.76 8.65
C GLU A 104 21.50 16.54 7.53
N ALA A 105 21.08 15.30 7.30
CA ALA A 105 20.10 14.99 6.26
C ALA A 105 18.74 15.67 6.52
N VAL A 106 18.34 15.82 7.79
CA VAL A 106 17.15 16.62 8.15
C VAL A 106 17.32 18.08 7.73
N ARG A 107 18.49 18.69 7.95
CA ARG A 107 18.77 20.08 7.56
C ARG A 107 18.86 20.25 6.05
N ASP A 108 19.54 19.35 5.36
CA ASP A 108 19.74 19.41 3.90
C ASP A 108 18.42 19.22 3.13
N LEU A 109 17.53 18.38 3.66
CA LEU A 109 16.18 18.19 3.14
C LEU A 109 15.19 19.20 3.75
N GLU A 110 15.68 20.07 4.64
CA GLU A 110 14.95 21.11 5.35
C GLU A 110 13.66 20.57 6.01
N LEU A 111 13.70 19.37 6.58
CA LEU A 111 12.50 18.71 7.14
C LEU A 111 12.03 19.43 8.40
N GLU A 112 10.75 19.80 8.40
CA GLU A 112 10.07 20.47 9.51
C GLU A 112 8.58 20.10 9.52
N PRO A 113 7.89 20.18 10.66
CA PRO A 113 6.45 19.94 10.71
C PRO A 113 5.66 20.75 9.67
N GLY A 114 4.79 20.08 8.91
CA GLY A 114 4.03 20.65 7.80
C GLY A 114 4.66 20.47 6.42
N ARG A 115 5.92 20.03 6.32
CA ARG A 115 6.58 19.81 5.03
C ARG A 115 6.09 18.54 4.34
N LEU A 116 5.81 18.63 3.04
CA LEU A 116 5.55 17.47 2.19
C LEU A 116 6.85 16.71 1.93
N ALA A 117 6.87 15.43 2.26
CA ALA A 117 8.01 14.56 2.02
C ALA A 117 7.56 13.19 1.51
N VAL A 118 8.51 12.42 0.97
CA VAL A 118 8.27 11.04 0.54
C VAL A 118 9.22 10.11 1.29
N ALA A 119 8.66 9.30 2.18
CA ALA A 119 9.43 8.25 2.84
C ALA A 119 9.66 7.11 1.84
N VAL A 120 10.92 6.73 1.66
CA VAL A 120 11.33 5.66 0.75
C VAL A 120 11.86 4.50 1.56
N ILE A 121 11.12 3.41 1.62
CA ILE A 121 11.52 2.23 2.38
C ILE A 121 12.24 1.27 1.42
N LYS A 122 13.53 1.07 1.65
CA LYS A 122 14.31 0.05 0.94
C LYS A 122 13.89 -1.30 1.49
N ALA A 123 12.99 -1.99 0.79
CA ALA A 123 12.46 -3.28 1.22
C ALA A 123 13.54 -4.37 1.10
N THR A 124 14.34 -4.56 2.14
CA THR A 124 15.16 -5.77 2.30
C THR A 124 14.46 -6.84 3.14
N THR A 125 13.40 -6.47 3.88
CA THR A 125 12.64 -7.39 4.74
C THR A 125 11.16 -7.03 4.70
N VAL A 126 10.31 -7.98 4.31
CA VAL A 126 8.84 -7.89 4.39
C VAL A 126 8.38 -9.04 5.27
N ILE A 127 7.63 -8.73 6.33
CA ILE A 127 6.95 -9.73 7.16
C ILE A 127 5.51 -9.80 6.64
N VAL A 128 5.09 -10.99 6.21
CA VAL A 128 3.73 -11.24 5.74
C VAL A 128 3.02 -12.06 6.81
N GLU A 129 1.96 -11.48 7.37
CA GLU A 129 1.09 -12.15 8.33
C GLU A 129 -0.28 -12.36 7.69
N THR A 130 -0.90 -13.50 7.97
CA THR A 130 -2.30 -13.77 7.63
C THR A 130 -3.12 -13.72 8.92
N PRO A 131 -4.34 -13.17 8.92
CA PRO A 131 -5.25 -13.32 10.05
C PRO A 131 -5.35 -14.81 10.40
N GLY A 132 -5.03 -15.19 11.64
CA GLY A 132 -5.21 -16.55 12.12
C GLY A 132 -6.64 -16.97 11.81
N GLY A 133 -6.82 -18.15 11.20
CA GLY A 133 -8.06 -18.59 10.58
C GLY A 133 -9.31 -18.24 11.39
N LEU A 134 -10.35 -17.78 10.68
CA LEU A 134 -11.67 -17.57 11.26
C LEU A 134 -12.03 -18.78 12.14
N PRO A 135 -12.38 -18.58 13.43
CA PRO A 135 -12.84 -19.69 14.26
C PRO A 135 -14.05 -20.32 13.56
N SER A 136 -13.97 -21.64 13.36
CA SER A 136 -15.01 -22.50 12.80
C SER A 136 -16.31 -22.44 13.59
#